data_AF-A0A3D0EUF1-F1
#
_entry.id   AF-A0A3D0EUF1-F1
#
_cell.length_a   1.000
_cell.length_b   1.000
_cell.length_c   1.000
_cell.angle_alpha   90.00
_cell.angle_beta   90.00
_cell.angle_gamma   90.00
#
_symmetry.space_group_name_H-M   'P 1'
#
loop_
_entity.id
_entity.type
_entity.pdbx_description
1 polymer ?
#
loop_
_entity_poly.entity_id
_entity_poly.type
_entity_poly.pdbx_seq_one_letter_code
_entity_poly.pdbx_strand_id
1 'polypeptide(L)' 'YIGDLIQRTENELLKTPNLGRKSLNEIKDVLASRGLSLGMKIDSWPESPSEGS' A
#
# COMPACT_ATOMS: atom_id res chain seq x y z
N TYR A 1 9.07 2.22 -3.69
CA TYR A 1 8.29 3.30 -3.04
C TYR A 1 6.94 2.73 -2.71
N ILE A 2 6.59 2.58 -1.43
CA ILE A 2 5.33 1.93 -1.04
C ILE A 2 4.10 2.76 -1.52
N GLY A 3 4.31 4.07 -1.78
CA GLY A 3 3.41 4.97 -2.50
C GLY A 3 3.04 4.54 -3.93
N ASP A 4 3.95 3.91 -4.66
CA ASP A 4 3.64 3.37 -6.00
C ASP A 4 2.82 2.08 -5.87
N LEU A 5 3.13 1.28 -4.84
CA LEU A 5 2.48 0.02 -4.57
C LEU A 5 1.01 0.19 -4.16
N ILE A 6 0.69 1.22 -3.38
CA ILE A 6 -0.70 1.58 -3.00
C ILE A 6 -1.51 2.17 -4.14
N GLN A 7 -0.85 2.85 -5.09
CA GLN A 7 -1.50 3.35 -6.30
C GLN A 7 -1.82 2.20 -7.26
N ARG A 8 -1.11 1.08 -7.18
CA ARG A 8 -1.45 -0.15 -7.89
C ARG A 8 -2.64 -0.84 -7.23
N THR A 9 -3.53 -1.38 -8.06
CA THR A 9 -4.68 -2.13 -7.59
C THR A 9 -4.29 -3.57 -7.27
N GLU A 10 -5.08 -4.19 -6.40
CA GLU A 10 -4.92 -5.59 -6.00
C GLU A 10 -4.92 -6.54 -7.22
N ASN A 11 -5.69 -6.20 -8.25
CA ASN A 11 -5.75 -6.93 -9.52
C ASN A 11 -4.46 -6.80 -10.36
N GLU A 12 -3.83 -5.62 -10.38
CA GLU A 12 -2.54 -5.39 -11.07
C GLU A 12 -1.41 -6.17 -10.39
N LEU A 13 -1.41 -6.17 -9.05
CA LEU A 13 -0.46 -6.93 -8.26
C LEU A 13 -0.66 -8.44 -8.47
N LEU A 14 -1.90 -8.93 -8.47
CA LEU A 14 -2.23 -10.34 -8.75
C LEU A 14 -1.92 -10.78 -10.18
N LYS A 15 -1.91 -9.87 -11.15
CA LYS A 15 -1.46 -10.15 -12.53
C LYS A 15 0.04 -10.37 -12.64
N THR A 16 0.81 -9.89 -11.66
CA THR A 16 2.26 -10.06 -11.66
C THR A 16 2.59 -11.47 -11.16
N PRO A 17 3.20 -12.34 -11.98
CA PRO A 17 3.46 -13.74 -11.60
C PRO A 17 4.41 -13.88 -10.39
N ASN A 18 5.18 -12.83 -10.07
CA ASN A 18 6.04 -12.76 -8.89
C ASN A 18 5.31 -12.36 -7.60
N LEU A 19 4.04 -11.95 -7.67
CA LEU A 19 3.25 -11.52 -6.53
C LEU A 19 2.23 -12.61 -6.16
N GLY A 20 2.63 -13.46 -5.23
CA GLY A 20 1.76 -14.50 -4.68
C GLY A 20 0.76 -13.96 -3.64
N ARG A 21 -0.24 -14.79 -3.30
CA ARG A 21 -1.23 -14.49 -2.25
C ARG A 21 -0.60 -14.11 -0.92
N LYS A 22 0.53 -14.76 -0.58
CA LYS A 22 1.28 -14.49 0.66
C LYS A 22 1.86 -13.07 0.68
N SER A 23 2.55 -12.67 -0.39
CA SER A 23 3.08 -11.30 -0.54
C SER A 23 1.98 -10.26 -0.62
N LEU A 24 0.88 -10.56 -1.31
CA LEU A 24 -0.29 -9.66 -1.40
C LEU A 24 -0.90 -9.40 -0.02
N ASN A 25 -1.01 -10.45 0.80
CA ASN A 25 -1.58 -10.33 2.14
C ASN A 25 -0.67 -9.50 3.06
N GLU A 26 0.65 -9.68 2.99
CA GLU A 26 1.61 -8.85 3.72
C GLU A 26 1.52 -7.37 3.32
N ILE A 27 1.37 -7.08 2.02
CA ILE A 27 1.17 -5.71 1.54
C ILE A 27 -0.12 -5.12 2.10
N LYS A 28 -1.24 -5.85 2.00
CA LYS A 28 -2.53 -5.40 2.55
C LYS A 28 -2.47 -5.19 4.05
N ASP A 29 -1.80 -6.05 4.79
CA ASP A 29 -1.69 -5.99 6.24
C ASP A 29 -0.86 -4.77 6.67
N VAL A 30 0.28 -4.51 6.02
CA VAL A 30 1.11 -3.32 6.27
C VAL A 30 0.36 -2.03 5.96
N LEU A 31 -0.45 -2.03 4.89
CA LEU A 31 -1.27 -0.89 4.53
C LEU A 31 -2.42 -0.70 5.52
N ALA A 32 -3.14 -1.76 5.86
CA ALA A 32 -4.23 -1.73 6.83
C ALA A 32 -3.74 -1.27 8.22
N SER A 33 -2.56 -1.73 8.65
CA SER A 33 -1.91 -1.30 9.90
C SER A 33 -1.63 0.20 9.93
N ARG A 34 -1.43 0.82 8.76
CA ARG A 34 -1.23 2.26 8.59
C ARG A 34 -2.51 3.00 8.18
N GLY A 35 -3.65 2.31 8.10
CA GLY A 35 -4.95 2.88 7.75
C GLY A 35 -5.20 3.09 6.25
N LEU A 36 -4.54 2.33 5.36
CA LEU A 36 -4.62 2.54 3.91
C LEU A 36 -4.97 1.27 3.16
N SER A 37 -5.21 1.43 1.86
CA SER A 37 -5.67 0.36 0.98
C SER A 37 -5.07 0.49 -0.42
N LEU A 38 -5.05 -0.65 -1.14
CA LEU A 38 -4.62 -0.72 -2.53
C LEU A 38 -5.60 0.00 -3.45
N GLY A 39 -5.10 0.64 -4.51
CA GLY A 39 -5.89 1.48 -5.40
C GLY A 39 -6.20 2.87 -4.83
N MET A 40 -5.53 3.30 -3.77
CA MET A 40 -5.64 4.68 -3.27
C MET A 40 -4.61 5.57 -3.96
N LYS A 41 -5.06 6.70 -4.52
CA LYS A 41 -4.18 7.80 -4.91
C LYS A 41 -3.79 8.54 -3.64
N ILE A 42 -2.51 8.48 -3.30
CA ILE A 42 -1.98 9.23 -2.18
C ILE A 42 -0.95 10.21 -2.72
N ASP A 43 -1.35 11.47 -2.77
CA ASP A 43 -0.48 12.60 -3.08
C ASP A 43 0.46 12.94 -1.91
N SER A 44 0.13 12.50 -0.68
CA SER A 44 0.88 12.80 0.56
C SER A 44 1.20 11.53 1.37
N TRP A 45 2.32 10.87 1.08
CA TRP A 45 2.70 9.57 1.67
C TRP A 45 4.17 9.51 2.15
N PRO A 46 4.41 9.15 3.42
CA PRO A 46 3.85 9.76 4.62
C PRO A 46 4.72 10.96 5.03
N GLU A 47 4.07 12.10 5.15
CA GLU A 47 4.49 13.16 6.06
C GLU A 47 4.55 12.51 7.44
N SER A 48 5.73 12.51 8.05
CA SER A 48 5.89 12.16 9.46
C SER A 48 4.74 12.79 10.25
N PRO A 49 4.03 12.05 11.14
CA PRO A 49 3.15 12.70 12.09
C PRO A 49 4.06 13.52 13.00
N SER A 50 4.36 14.76 12.61
CA SER A 50 4.75 15.81 13.54
C SER A 50 3.50 16.11 14.36
N GLU A 51 3.24 15.18 15.30
CA GLU A 51 3.07 15.44 16.71
C GLU A 51 3.12 16.93 17.06
N GLY A 52 2.05 17.40 17.70
CA GLY A 52 2.08 18.59 18.53
C GLY A 52 1.89 19.92 17.79
N SER A 53 0.81 20.60 18.19
CA SER A 53 0.67 22.05 18.13
C SER A 53 1.72 22.78 18.97
#